data_AF-A0A1C5FX76-F1
#
_entry.id   AF-A0A1C5FX76-F1
#
_cell.length_a   1.000
_cell.length_b   1.000
_cell.length_c   1.000
_cell.angle_alpha   90.00
_cell.angle_beta   90.00
_cell.angle_gamma   90.00
#
_symmetry.space_group_name_H-M   'P 1'
#
loop_
_entity.id
_entity.type
_entity.pdbx_description
1 polymer ?
#
loop_
_entity_poly.entity_id
_entity_poly.type
_entity_poly.pdbx_seq_one_letter_code
_entity_poly.pdbx_strand_id
1 'polypeptide(L)'
;ADGWLPVAIVPAAPGDPDPIAALAGQLAGVREAVEREGRDPAAFDAILRINPNADASVDDIATALVRAEREAGVQHAFVDLIYLGKNTDQVLDLVQRVLERARAS
;
A
#
# COMPACT_ATOMS: atom_id res chain seq x y z
N ALA A 1 19.34 7.92 3.30
CA ALA A 1 17.89 8.20 3.29
C ALA A 1 17.24 7.43 4.42
N ASP A 2 16.20 7.98 5.02
CA ASP A 2 15.58 7.45 6.25
C ASP A 2 14.32 6.63 5.98
N GLY A 3 13.91 6.52 4.71
CA GLY A 3 12.78 5.70 4.34
C GLY A 3 12.54 5.61 2.84
N TRP A 4 11.41 4.99 2.49
CA TRP A 4 11.01 4.71 1.12
C TRP A 4 9.51 4.93 0.90
N LEU A 5 9.14 5.36 -0.31
CA LEU A 5 7.76 5.52 -0.76
C LEU A 5 7.46 4.50 -1.88
N PRO A 6 7.22 3.21 -1.56
CA PRO A 6 6.83 2.21 -2.54
C PRO A 6 5.43 2.48 -3.11
N VAL A 7 5.18 1.91 -4.29
CA VAL A 7 3.87 1.95 -4.96
C VAL A 7 3.33 0.54 -5.12
N ALA A 8 2.09 0.30 -4.71
CA ALA A 8 1.33 -0.90 -5.01
C ALA A 8 0.19 -0.55 -5.98
N ILE A 9 0.16 -1.20 -7.14
CA ILE A 9 -0.96 -1.08 -8.09
C ILE A 9 -1.97 -2.18 -7.77
N VAL A 10 -3.24 -1.82 -7.56
CA VAL A 10 -4.27 -2.77 -7.13
C VAL A 10 -5.53 -2.69 -7.99
N PRO A 11 -6.17 -3.82 -8.32
CA PRO A 11 -5.62 -5.17 -8.26
C PRO A 11 -4.40 -5.34 -9.18
N ALA A 12 -3.65 -6.44 -8.98
CA ALA A 12 -2.57 -6.82 -9.88
C ALA A 12 -3.13 -7.09 -11.28
N ALA A 13 -2.38 -6.76 -12.35
CA ALA A 13 -2.77 -7.17 -13.68
C ALA A 13 -2.63 -8.69 -13.85
N PRO A 14 -3.35 -9.32 -14.79
CA PRO A 14 -3.22 -10.75 -15.04
C PRO A 14 -1.76 -11.14 -15.36
N GLY A 15 -1.19 -12.03 -14.55
CA GLY A 15 0.19 -12.50 -14.69
C GLY A 15 1.22 -11.71 -13.89
N ASP A 16 0.86 -10.57 -13.30
CA ASP A 16 1.72 -9.83 -12.38
C ASP A 16 1.78 -10.49 -11.00
N PRO A 17 2.90 -10.33 -10.27
CA PRO A 17 2.97 -10.79 -8.89
C PRO A 17 1.99 -10.03 -8.00
N ASP A 18 1.60 -10.67 -6.89
CA ASP A 18 0.83 -10.00 -5.83
C ASP A 18 1.63 -8.77 -5.32
N PRO A 19 1.06 -7.56 -5.43
CA PRO A 19 1.78 -6.32 -5.15
C PRO A 19 2.17 -6.20 -3.68
N ILE A 20 1.37 -6.75 -2.76
CA ILE A 20 1.66 -6.67 -1.32
C ILE A 20 2.71 -7.72 -0.92
N ALA A 21 2.65 -8.92 -1.50
CA ALA A 21 3.70 -9.91 -1.28
C ALA A 21 5.05 -9.43 -1.84
N ALA A 22 5.05 -8.81 -3.02
CA ALA A 22 6.23 -8.19 -3.62
C ALA A 22 6.81 -7.07 -2.73
N LEU A 23 5.94 -6.19 -2.22
CA LEU A 23 6.31 -5.13 -1.27
C LEU A 23 6.99 -5.69 -0.02
N ALA A 24 6.42 -6.72 0.60
CA ALA A 24 6.97 -7.33 1.80
C ALA A 24 8.38 -7.89 1.56
N GLY A 25 8.59 -8.59 0.43
CA GLY A 25 9.91 -9.09 0.04
C GLY A 25 10.92 -7.97 -0.23
N GLN A 26 10.50 -6.89 -0.89
CA GLN A 26 11.36 -5.73 -1.14
C GLN A 26 11.77 -5.04 0.15
N LEU A 27 10.84 -4.80 1.07
CA LEU A 27 11.13 -4.19 2.37
C LEU A 27 12.05 -5.04 3.23
N ALA A 28 11.90 -6.37 3.21
CA ALA A 28 12.82 -7.27 3.88
C ALA A 28 14.26 -7.09 3.35
N GLY A 29 14.45 -7.13 2.03
CA GLY A 29 15.77 -6.95 1.43
C GLY A 29 16.39 -5.56 1.68
N VAL A 30 15.57 -4.50 1.73
CA VAL A 30 16.05 -3.16 2.08
C VAL A 30 16.47 -3.10 3.54
N ARG A 31 15.70 -3.68 4.47
CA ARG A 31 16.05 -3.74 5.89
C ARG A 31 17.35 -4.52 6.13
N GLU A 32 17.54 -5.64 5.44
CA GLU A 32 18.82 -6.38 5.46
C GLU A 32 19.99 -5.54 4.93
N ALA A 33 19.78 -4.72 3.89
CA ALA A 33 20.80 -3.81 3.39
C ALA A 33 21.15 -2.71 4.41
N VAL A 34 20.13 -2.13 5.07
CA VAL A 34 20.30 -1.14 6.14
C VAL A 34 21.09 -1.74 7.31
N GLU A 35 20.78 -2.96 7.71
CA GLU A 35 21.50 -3.67 8.77
C GLU A 35 22.99 -3.88 8.42
N ARG A 36 23.27 -4.32 7.19
CA ARG A 36 24.66 -4.51 6.71
C ARG A 36 25.48 -3.21 6.69
N GLU A 37 24.82 -2.07 6.58
CA GLU A 37 25.46 -0.74 6.69
C GLU A 37 25.68 -0.29 8.15
N GLY A 38 25.31 -1.11 9.13
CA GLY A 38 25.44 -0.80 10.56
C GLY A 38 24.39 0.18 11.08
N ARG A 39 23.27 0.33 10.35
CA ARG A 39 22.14 1.18 10.73
C ARG A 39 21.03 0.33 11.33
N ASP A 40 20.18 0.94 12.16
CA ASP A 40 19.01 0.29 12.73
C ASP A 40 17.93 0.08 11.65
N PRO A 41 17.56 -1.16 11.30
CA PRO A 41 16.50 -1.44 10.33
C PRO A 41 15.12 -0.94 10.77
N ALA A 42 14.87 -0.81 12.07
CA ALA A 42 13.61 -0.30 12.62
C ALA A 42 13.49 1.23 12.45
N ALA A 43 14.61 1.93 12.27
CA ALA A 43 14.62 3.37 11.95
C ALA A 43 14.37 3.65 10.46
N PHE A 44 14.35 2.62 9.60
CA PHE A 44 13.99 2.75 8.19
C PHE A 44 12.48 2.62 8.01
N ASP A 45 11.83 3.73 7.67
CA ASP A 45 10.37 3.78 7.54
C ASP A 45 9.90 3.61 6.09
N ALA A 46 8.64 3.20 5.92
CA ALA A 46 8.00 3.11 4.62
C ALA A 46 6.58 3.67 4.67
N ILE A 47 6.27 4.54 3.71
CA ILE A 47 4.90 5.02 3.46
C ILE A 47 4.43 4.42 2.15
N LEU A 48 3.37 3.61 2.18
CA LEU A 48 2.87 2.97 0.96
C LEU A 48 1.93 3.92 0.20
N ARG A 49 2.20 4.11 -1.10
CA ARG A 49 1.23 4.64 -2.04
C ARG A 49 0.47 3.49 -2.69
N ILE A 50 -0.84 3.42 -2.46
CA ILE A 50 -1.73 2.51 -3.18
C ILE A 50 -2.28 3.26 -4.39
N ASN A 51 -2.07 2.71 -5.57
CA ASN A 51 -2.63 3.19 -6.83
C ASN A 51 -3.67 2.18 -7.31
N PRO A 52 -4.96 2.39 -6.98
CA PRO A 52 -6.02 1.61 -7.58
C PRO A 52 -6.03 1.84 -9.10
N ASN A 53 -6.08 0.77 -9.88
CA ASN A 53 -6.33 0.87 -11.30
C ASN A 53 -7.82 1.16 -11.56
N ALA A 54 -8.21 1.36 -12.83
CA ALA A 54 -9.57 1.77 -13.19
C ALA A 54 -10.66 0.73 -12.84
N ASP A 55 -10.27 -0.53 -12.65
CA ASP A 55 -11.19 -1.64 -12.33
C ASP A 55 -11.20 -1.98 -10.82
N ALA A 56 -10.44 -1.25 -10.01
CA ALA A 56 -10.29 -1.54 -8.60
C ALA A 56 -11.58 -1.33 -7.81
N SER A 57 -11.90 -2.30 -6.96
CA SER A 57 -13.01 -2.21 -6.02
C SER A 57 -12.58 -1.62 -4.67
N VAL A 58 -13.56 -1.23 -3.85
CA VAL A 58 -13.33 -0.83 -2.45
C VAL A 58 -12.65 -1.96 -1.66
N ASP A 59 -13.03 -3.22 -1.93
CA ASP A 59 -12.47 -4.38 -1.27
C ASP A 59 -11.00 -4.61 -1.64
N ASP A 60 -10.62 -4.39 -2.90
CA ASP A 60 -9.22 -4.50 -3.33
C ASP A 60 -8.33 -3.51 -2.56
N ILE A 61 -8.79 -2.27 -2.43
CA ILE A 61 -8.07 -1.21 -1.73
C ILE A 61 -7.99 -1.49 -0.24
N ALA A 62 -9.12 -1.84 0.40
CA ALA A 62 -9.18 -2.14 1.82
C ALA A 62 -8.32 -3.37 2.18
N THR A 63 -8.38 -4.41 1.34
CA THR A 63 -7.55 -5.61 1.49
C THR A 63 -6.07 -5.27 1.37
N ALA A 64 -5.68 -4.44 0.40
CA ALA A 64 -4.30 -4.01 0.23
C ALA A 64 -3.78 -3.22 1.45
N LEU A 65 -4.59 -2.31 2.03
CA LEU A 65 -4.24 -1.57 3.25
C LEU A 65 -3.97 -2.52 4.42
N VAL A 66 -4.91 -3.43 4.69
CA VAL A 66 -4.82 -4.39 5.81
C VAL A 66 -3.64 -5.34 5.63
N ARG A 67 -3.41 -5.82 4.40
CA ARG A 67 -2.28 -6.70 4.11
C ARG A 67 -0.94 -5.97 4.17
N ALA A 68 -0.87 -4.69 3.76
CA ALA A 68 0.37 -3.91 3.86
C ALA A 68 0.83 -3.76 5.32
N GLU A 69 -0.11 -3.55 6.24
CA GLU A 69 0.20 -3.54 7.68
C GLU A 69 0.63 -4.95 8.16
N ARG A 70 -0.17 -5.98 7.88
CA ARG A 70 0.02 -7.33 8.42
C ARG A 70 1.21 -8.08 7.84
N GLU A 71 1.47 -7.95 6.55
CA GLU A 71 2.47 -8.74 5.81
C GLU A 71 3.77 -7.97 5.62
N ALA A 72 3.70 -6.66 5.41
CA ALA A 72 4.87 -5.83 5.13
C ALA A 72 5.30 -4.95 6.32
N GLY A 73 4.47 -4.82 7.35
CA GLY A 73 4.74 -4.00 8.53
C GLY A 73 4.67 -2.50 8.25
N VAL A 74 3.98 -2.08 7.19
CA VAL A 74 3.83 -0.67 6.80
C VAL A 74 2.74 -0.02 7.65
N GLN A 75 3.10 1.00 8.44
CA GLN A 75 2.19 1.69 9.36
C GLN A 75 1.45 2.87 8.71
N HIS A 76 1.96 3.36 7.58
CA HIS A 76 1.46 4.55 6.92
C HIS A 76 1.19 4.28 5.44
N ALA A 77 -0.01 4.60 4.99
CA ALA A 77 -0.38 4.47 3.59
C ALA A 77 -1.32 5.60 3.15
N PHE A 78 -1.30 5.91 1.86
CA PHE A 78 -2.33 6.73 1.23
C PHE A 78 -2.80 6.09 -0.07
N VAL A 79 -4.06 6.35 -0.43
CA VAL A 79 -4.70 5.82 -1.63
C VAL A 79 -4.85 6.94 -2.64
N ASP A 80 -4.28 6.77 -3.83
CA ASP A 80 -4.43 7.72 -4.93
C ASP A 80 -5.68 7.42 -5.75
N LEU A 81 -6.77 8.14 -5.47
CA LEU A 81 -8.07 7.93 -6.11
C LEU A 81 -8.22 8.62 -7.48
N ILE A 82 -7.15 9.16 -8.06
CA ILE A 82 -7.20 9.95 -9.30
C ILE A 82 -7.85 9.20 -10.48
N TYR A 83 -7.74 7.87 -10.52
CA TYR A 83 -8.31 7.05 -11.60
C TYR A 83 -9.75 6.57 -11.33
N LEU A 84 -10.24 6.70 -10.10
CA LEU A 84 -11.57 6.22 -9.70
C LEU A 84 -12.59 7.35 -9.54
N GLY A 85 -12.17 8.49 -9.00
CA GLY A 85 -13.05 9.63 -8.74
C GLY A 85 -13.22 10.52 -9.97
N LYS A 86 -14.46 10.76 -10.40
CA LYS A 86 -14.74 11.71 -11.51
C LYS A 86 -15.08 13.12 -11.01
N ASN A 87 -15.41 13.24 -9.73
CA ASN A 87 -15.70 14.51 -9.05
C ASN A 87 -15.49 14.36 -7.53
N THR A 88 -15.54 15.48 -6.81
CA THR A 88 -15.28 15.53 -5.37
C THR A 88 -16.23 14.65 -4.56
N ASP A 89 -17.54 14.67 -4.85
CA ASP A 89 -18.51 13.89 -4.08
C ASP A 89 -18.27 12.38 -4.22
N GLN A 90 -17.92 11.93 -5.44
CA GLN A 90 -17.56 10.53 -5.67
C GLN A 90 -16.25 10.14 -4.96
N VAL A 91 -15.25 11.03 -4.94
CA VAL A 91 -14.02 10.78 -4.19
C VAL A 91 -14.32 10.65 -2.69
N LEU A 92 -15.16 11.54 -2.14
CA LEU A 92 -15.54 11.50 -0.72
C LEU A 92 -16.32 10.22 -0.36
N ASP A 93 -17.25 9.77 -1.22
CA ASP A 93 -17.95 8.48 -1.05
C ASP A 93 -16.96 7.30 -1.05
N LEU A 94 -16.03 7.27 -2.01
CA LEU A 94 -15.00 6.22 -2.08
C LEU A 94 -14.11 6.20 -0.85
N VAL A 95 -13.67 7.37 -0.37
CA VAL A 95 -12.86 7.49 0.85
C VAL A 95 -13.61 6.91 2.05
N GLN A 96 -14.87 7.30 2.24
CA GLN A 96 -15.67 6.80 3.36
C GLN A 96 -15.79 5.28 3.32
N ARG A 97 -16.15 4.72 2.16
CA ARG A 97 -16.35 3.27 1.98
C ARG A 97 -15.06 2.47 2.20
N VAL A 98 -13.92 2.96 1.70
CA VAL A 98 -12.61 2.32 1.92
C VAL A 98 -12.26 2.32 3.41
N LEU A 99 -12.43 3.45 4.10
CA LEU A 99 -12.12 3.56 5.52
C LEU A 99 -13.01 2.67 6.39
N GLU A 100 -14.32 2.63 6.11
CA GLU A 100 -15.26 1.74 6.79
C GLU A 100 -14.88 0.27 6.57
N ARG A 101 -14.57 -0.10 5.32
CA ARG A 101 -14.24 -1.48 4.96
C ARG A 101 -12.92 -1.93 5.59
N ALA A 102 -11.89 -1.08 5.58
CA ALA A 102 -10.60 -1.37 6.18
C ALA A 102 -10.70 -1.57 7.70
N ARG A 103 -11.52 -0.76 8.39
CA ARG A 103 -11.77 -0.91 9.84
C ARG A 103 -12.53 -2.17 10.22
N ALA A 104 -13.35 -2.70 9.31
CA ALA A 104 -14.14 -3.91 9.52
C ALA A 104 -13.38 -5.21 9.18
N SER A 105 -12.15 -5.11 8.67
CA SER A 105 -11.34 -6.24 8.19
C SER A 105 -10.38 -6.79 9.24
#